data_AF-A0A350W337-F1
#
_entry.id   AF-A0A350W337-F1
#
_cell.length_a   1.000
_cell.length_b   1.000
_cell.length_c   1.000
_cell.angle_alpha   90.00
_cell.angle_beta   90.00
_cell.angle_gamma   90.00
#
_symmetry.space_group_name_H-M   'P 1'
#
loop_
_entity.id
_entity.type
_entity.pdbx_description
1 polymer ?
#
loop_
_entity_poly.entity_id
_entity_poly.type
_entity_poly.pdbx_seq_one_letter_code
_entity_poly.pdbx_strand_id
1 'polypeptide(L)'
;MCKNIWRITVECKDIQKELYFYINNELATEKKSELEEHLKKCSVCQGLLNDCSKTLEMIDKNPVKLPGKNWDYFASEILEKIHGKRRFVFWKPALAFGLSLFIFVAGYSYLHQKKLQVSAVSQEMEELITYLTNFDIPELYQ
;
A
#
# COMPACT_ATOMS: atom_id res chain seq x y z
N MET A 1 7.50 37.09 -0.56
CA MET A 1 6.42 36.51 0.28
C MET A 1 5.30 36.02 -0.63
N CYS A 2 5.17 34.70 -0.81
CA CYS A 2 4.11 34.12 -1.65
C CYS A 2 2.83 34.01 -0.82
N LYS A 3 1.80 34.78 -1.20
CA LYS A 3 0.46 34.72 -0.62
C LYS A 3 -0.24 33.45 -1.17
N ASN A 4 -0.74 32.62 -0.26
CA ASN A 4 -1.70 31.51 -0.47
C ASN A 4 -1.12 30.15 -0.93
N ILE A 5 -0.61 29.41 0.06
CA ILE A 5 0.02 28.08 -0.04
C ILE A 5 -0.93 26.97 -0.56
N TRP A 6 -2.26 27.10 -0.43
CA TRP A 6 -3.20 26.00 -0.73
C TRP A 6 -3.74 25.94 -2.18
N ARG A 7 -3.79 27.05 -2.92
CA ARG A 7 -4.27 27.07 -4.33
C ARG A 7 -3.15 26.72 -5.31
N ILE A 8 -1.91 27.01 -4.92
CA ILE A 8 -0.69 26.75 -5.71
C ILE A 8 -0.45 25.25 -5.88
N THR A 9 -0.89 24.38 -4.96
CA THR A 9 -0.52 22.95 -5.00
C THR A 9 -1.21 22.10 -6.07
N VAL A 10 -2.41 22.48 -6.52
CA VAL A 10 -3.12 21.69 -7.56
C VAL A 10 -2.66 22.12 -8.94
N GLU A 11 -2.70 23.42 -9.23
CA GLU A 11 -2.23 23.98 -10.51
C GLU A 11 -0.74 23.71 -10.74
N CYS A 12 0.12 23.83 -9.72
CA CYS A 12 1.53 23.50 -9.88
C CYS A 12 1.75 22.02 -10.25
N LYS A 13 0.98 21.08 -9.69
CA LYS A 13 1.16 19.66 -10.03
C LYS A 13 0.87 19.38 -11.50
N ASP A 14 -0.11 20.06 -12.07
CA ASP A 14 -0.47 19.85 -13.46
C ASP A 14 0.53 20.56 -14.38
N ILE A 15 0.93 21.79 -14.05
CA ILE A 15 2.02 22.50 -14.74
C ILE A 15 3.33 21.70 -14.72
N GLN A 16 3.71 21.11 -13.58
CA GLN A 16 4.93 20.32 -13.44
C GLN A 16 4.98 19.10 -14.36
N LYS A 17 3.84 18.44 -14.60
CA LYS A 17 3.75 17.33 -15.57
C LYS A 17 3.93 17.80 -17.00
N GLU A 18 3.53 19.03 -17.28
CA GLU A 18 3.58 19.61 -18.63
C GLU A 18 4.92 20.29 -18.95
N LEU A 19 5.79 20.52 -17.95
CA LEU A 19 7.12 21.12 -18.16
C LEU A 19 8.00 20.35 -19.15
N TYR A 20 7.95 19.01 -19.14
CA TYR A 20 8.70 18.18 -20.09
C TYR A 20 8.29 18.48 -21.54
N PHE A 21 6.98 18.50 -21.82
CA PHE A 21 6.45 18.81 -23.14
C PHE A 21 6.71 20.26 -23.52
N TYR A 22 6.69 21.19 -22.55
CA TYR A 22 7.06 22.58 -22.78
C TYR A 22 8.53 22.72 -23.24
N ILE A 23 9.47 22.06 -22.55
CA ILE A 23 10.90 22.09 -22.90
C ILE A 23 11.15 21.53 -24.31
N ASN A 24 10.45 20.44 -24.67
CA ASN A 24 10.56 19.84 -26.00
C ASN A 24 9.73 20.57 -27.08
N ASN A 25 9.03 21.65 -26.71
CA ASN A 25 8.13 22.39 -27.59
C ASN A 25 7.01 21.51 -28.22
N GLU A 26 6.55 20.50 -27.49
CA GLU A 26 5.49 19.55 -27.85
C GLU A 26 4.11 19.93 -27.26
N LEU A 27 4.03 21.08 -26.59
CA LEU A 27 2.80 21.54 -25.96
C LEU A 27 1.93 22.33 -26.95
N ALA A 28 0.61 22.14 -26.89
CA ALA A 28 -0.34 22.93 -27.68
C ALA A 28 -0.24 24.43 -27.34
N THR A 29 -0.45 25.30 -28.33
CA THR A 29 -0.30 26.77 -28.21
C THR A 29 -1.13 27.38 -27.09
N GLU A 30 -2.37 26.91 -26.90
CA GLU A 30 -3.26 27.38 -25.83
C GLU A 30 -2.68 27.08 -24.45
N LYS A 31 -2.26 25.83 -24.22
CA LYS A 31 -1.64 25.38 -22.96
C LYS A 31 -0.30 26.05 -22.70
N LYS A 32 0.46 26.34 -23.76
CA LYS A 32 1.75 27.05 -23.66
C LYS A 32 1.57 28.44 -23.06
N SER A 33 0.54 29.17 -23.49
CA SER A 33 0.23 30.50 -22.94
C SER A 33 -0.14 30.44 -21.46
N GLU A 34 -0.97 29.48 -21.05
CA GLU A 34 -1.38 29.28 -19.65
C GLU A 34 -0.17 28.95 -18.76
N LEU A 35 0.70 28.06 -19.24
CA LEU A 35 1.90 27.64 -18.53
C LEU A 35 2.92 28.80 -18.39
N GLU A 36 3.12 29.60 -19.43
CA GLU A 36 3.97 30.79 -19.38
C GLU A 36 3.43 31.86 -18.42
N GLU A 37 2.11 32.03 -18.33
CA GLU A 37 1.50 32.92 -17.35
C GLU A 37 1.74 32.43 -15.90
N HIS A 38 1.63 31.12 -15.67
CA HIS A 38 1.93 30.52 -14.37
C HIS A 38 3.40 30.69 -13.99
N LEU A 39 4.33 30.43 -14.92
CA LEU A 39 5.77 30.55 -14.69
C LEU A 39 6.21 31.97 -14.33
N LYS A 40 5.51 33.01 -14.81
CA LYS A 40 5.76 34.41 -14.41
C LYS A 40 5.38 34.70 -12.95
N LYS A 41 4.44 33.95 -12.39
CA LYS A 41 3.87 34.20 -11.05
C LYS A 41 4.41 33.23 -9.99
N CYS A 42 4.86 32.04 -10.40
CA CYS A 42 5.26 30.96 -9.50
C CYS A 42 6.77 30.70 -9.53
N SER A 43 7.48 31.14 -8.49
CA SER A 43 8.92 30.91 -8.34
C SER A 43 9.28 29.42 -8.18
N VAL A 44 8.37 28.60 -7.66
CA VAL A 44 8.59 27.16 -7.47
C VAL A 44 8.64 26.44 -8.81
N CYS A 45 7.64 26.64 -9.68
CA CYS A 45 7.62 26.03 -11.02
C CYS A 45 8.73 26.59 -11.91
N GLN A 46 9.08 27.88 -11.76
CA GLN A 46 10.21 28.47 -12.46
C GLN A 46 11.55 27.84 -12.05
N GLY A 47 11.75 27.59 -10.76
CA GLY A 47 12.93 26.87 -10.27
C GLY A 47 13.02 25.46 -10.84
N LEU A 48 11.90 24.72 -10.83
CA LEU A 48 11.87 23.37 -11.38
C LEU A 48 12.15 23.34 -12.89
N LEU A 49 11.59 24.28 -13.65
CA LEU A 49 11.88 24.42 -15.09
C LEU A 49 13.39 24.56 -15.32
N ASN A 50 14.05 25.43 -14.58
CA ASN A 50 15.50 25.66 -14.68
C ASN A 50 16.31 24.40 -14.33
N ASP A 51 15.91 23.67 -13.29
CA ASP A 51 16.59 22.43 -12.90
C ASP A 51 16.41 21.32 -13.94
N CYS A 52 15.20 21.19 -14.50
CA CYS A 52 14.92 20.27 -15.60
C CYS A 52 15.74 20.61 -16.84
N SER A 53 15.77 21.87 -17.26
CA SER A 53 16.57 22.31 -18.41
C SER A 53 18.06 22.05 -18.24
N LYS A 54 18.62 22.34 -17.06
CA LYS A 54 20.03 22.05 -16.76
C LYS A 54 20.33 20.55 -16.81
N THR A 55 19.44 19.74 -16.25
CA THR A 55 19.61 18.28 -16.26
C THR A 55 19.61 17.74 -17.69
N LEU A 56 18.70 18.22 -18.54
CA LEU A 56 18.64 17.84 -19.96
C LEU A 56 19.88 18.30 -20.73
N GLU A 57 20.37 19.50 -20.47
CA GLU A 57 21.61 20.01 -21.07
C GLU A 57 22.83 19.14 -20.68
N MET A 58 22.89 18.66 -19.43
CA MET A 58 23.94 17.74 -18.99
C MET A 58 23.88 16.38 -19.69
N ILE A 59 22.66 15.87 -19.94
CA ILE A 59 22.45 14.61 -20.67
C ILE A 59 22.88 14.76 -22.13
N ASP A 60 22.47 15.85 -22.79
CA ASP A 60 22.78 16.10 -24.20
C ASP A 60 24.29 16.24 -24.45
N LYS A 61 25.01 16.88 -23.52
CA LYS A 61 26.47 17.03 -23.59
C LYS A 61 27.24 15.71 -23.45
N ASN A 62 26.62 14.65 -22.96
CA ASN A 62 27.25 13.36 -22.79
C ASN A 62 26.47 12.28 -23.56
N PRO A 63 26.60 12.23 -24.90
CA PRO A 63 25.93 11.21 -25.68
C PRO A 63 26.44 9.84 -25.24
N VAL A 64 25.57 9.10 -24.56
CA VAL A 64 25.83 7.71 -24.21
C VAL A 64 25.99 6.96 -25.52
N LYS A 65 27.21 6.47 -25.79
CA LYS A 65 27.44 5.56 -26.92
C LYS A 65 26.64 4.30 -26.66
N LEU A 66 25.61 4.04 -27.45
CA LEU A 66 24.90 2.77 -27.40
C LEU A 66 25.93 1.64 -27.60
N PRO A 67 25.93 0.59 -26.76
CA PRO A 67 26.85 -0.52 -26.93
C PRO A 67 26.58 -1.20 -28.28
N GLY A 68 27.64 -1.33 -29.08
CA GLY A 68 27.55 -1.78 -30.47
C GLY A 68 27.07 -3.23 -30.64
N LYS A 69 26.54 -3.51 -31.85
CA LYS A 69 26.14 -4.76 -32.53
C LYS A 69 25.38 -5.87 -31.77
N ASN A 70 25.50 -5.98 -30.45
CA ASN A 70 24.89 -7.03 -29.63
C ASN A 70 23.86 -6.46 -28.61
N TRP A 71 23.41 -5.22 -28.80
CA TRP A 71 22.37 -4.63 -27.95
C TRP A 71 21.08 -5.45 -27.97
N ASP A 72 20.73 -6.05 -29.11
CA ASP A 72 19.55 -6.91 -29.25
C ASP A 72 19.60 -8.15 -28.34
N TYR A 73 20.80 -8.71 -28.11
CA TYR A 73 20.98 -9.84 -27.19
C TYR A 73 20.79 -9.41 -25.72
N PHE A 74 21.37 -8.27 -25.34
CA PHE A 74 21.22 -7.73 -23.99
C PHE A 74 19.77 -7.29 -23.70
N ALA A 75 19.14 -6.62 -24.67
CA ALA A 75 17.77 -6.14 -24.54
C ALA A 75 16.77 -7.29 -24.43
N SER A 76 16.90 -8.33 -25.26
CA SER A 76 16.00 -9.49 -25.20
C SER A 76 16.07 -10.22 -23.86
N GLU A 77 17.27 -10.47 -23.33
CA GLU A 77 17.42 -11.18 -22.05
C GLU A 77 16.96 -10.35 -20.83
N ILE A 78 17.13 -9.04 -20.86
CA ILE A 78 16.66 -8.16 -19.78
C ILE A 78 15.15 -7.95 -19.85
N LEU A 79 14.58 -7.76 -21.04
CA LEU A 79 13.14 -7.59 -21.21
C LEU A 79 12.37 -8.83 -20.77
N GLU A 80 12.90 -10.02 -21.06
CA GLU A 80 12.32 -11.28 -20.61
C GLU A 80 12.26 -11.35 -19.06
N LYS A 81 13.33 -10.94 -18.38
CA LYS A 81 13.40 -10.92 -16.91
C LYS A 81 12.47 -9.88 -16.27
N ILE A 82 12.22 -8.75 -16.94
CA ILE A 82 11.30 -7.69 -16.46
C ILE A 82 9.83 -8.12 -16.62
N HIS A 83 9.48 -8.79 -17.72
CA HIS A 83 8.12 -9.26 -17.96
C HIS A 83 7.76 -10.53 -17.16
N GLY A 84 8.74 -11.40 -16.89
CA GLY A 84 8.51 -12.67 -16.18
C GLY A 84 8.23 -12.56 -14.67
N LYS A 85 8.55 -11.43 -14.02
CA LYS A 85 8.56 -11.35 -12.55
C LYS A 85 7.31 -10.76 -11.88
N ARG A 86 6.30 -10.32 -12.62
CA ARG A 86 5.11 -9.66 -12.02
C ARG A 86 4.01 -10.59 -11.49
N ARG A 87 4.09 -11.90 -11.66
CA ARG A 87 3.00 -12.83 -11.26
C ARG A 87 3.20 -13.52 -9.89
N PHE A 88 4.39 -13.46 -9.28
CA PHE A 88 4.73 -14.31 -8.13
C PHE A 88 4.71 -13.66 -6.74
N VAL A 89 4.41 -12.36 -6.64
CA VAL A 89 4.52 -11.62 -5.36
C VAL A 89 3.19 -11.54 -4.59
N PHE A 90 2.04 -11.75 -5.24
CA PHE A 90 0.73 -11.54 -4.60
C PHE A 90 0.18 -12.74 -3.83
N TRP A 91 0.70 -13.96 -4.04
CA TRP A 91 0.16 -15.17 -3.39
C TRP A 91 0.72 -15.42 -1.98
N LYS A 92 1.93 -14.94 -1.71
CA LYS A 92 2.56 -15.03 -0.38
C LYS A 92 1.76 -14.32 0.73
N PRO A 93 1.28 -13.07 0.55
CA PRO A 93 0.43 -12.45 1.56
C PRO A 93 -0.93 -13.15 1.70
N ALA A 94 -1.53 -13.60 0.59
CA ALA A 94 -2.85 -14.25 0.62
C ALA A 94 -2.87 -15.56 1.44
N LEU A 95 -1.84 -16.41 1.32
CA LEU A 95 -1.72 -17.63 2.12
C LEU A 95 -1.53 -17.35 3.62
N ALA A 96 -0.76 -16.30 3.96
CA ALA A 96 -0.53 -15.91 5.35
C ALA A 96 -1.83 -15.44 6.03
N PHE A 97 -2.65 -14.64 5.33
CA PHE A 97 -3.95 -14.21 5.85
C PHE A 97 -4.92 -15.38 6.02
N GLY A 98 -4.93 -16.34 5.09
CA GLY A 98 -5.76 -17.54 5.17
C GLY A 98 -5.44 -18.39 6.40
N LEU A 99 -4.16 -18.66 6.66
CA LEU A 99 -3.72 -19.42 7.85
C LEU A 99 -4.02 -18.68 9.15
N SER A 100 -3.81 -17.37 9.19
CA SER A 100 -4.12 -16.55 10.38
C SER A 100 -5.61 -16.59 10.71
N LEU A 101 -6.49 -16.44 9.72
CA LEU A 101 -7.94 -16.56 9.92
C LEU A 101 -8.36 -17.96 10.36
N PHE A 102 -7.76 -19.00 9.78
CA PHE A 102 -8.07 -20.38 10.16
C PHE A 102 -7.70 -20.66 11.63
N ILE A 103 -6.51 -20.23 12.07
CA ILE A 103 -6.07 -20.36 13.47
C ILE A 103 -6.99 -19.55 14.40
N PHE A 104 -7.38 -18.34 14.00
CA PHE A 104 -8.28 -17.51 14.79
C PHE A 104 -9.68 -18.15 14.96
N VAL A 105 -10.26 -18.66 13.87
CA VAL A 105 -11.58 -19.33 13.89
C VAL A 105 -11.53 -20.64 14.66
N ALA A 106 -10.46 -21.44 14.49
CA ALA A 106 -10.27 -22.68 15.21
C ALA A 106 -10.09 -22.43 16.73
N GLY A 107 -9.27 -21.44 17.10
CA GLY A 107 -9.08 -21.02 18.48
C GLY A 107 -10.37 -20.49 19.11
N TYR A 108 -11.10 -19.64 18.40
CA TYR A 108 -12.39 -19.12 18.87
C TYR A 108 -13.41 -20.24 19.09
N SER A 109 -13.52 -21.18 18.15
CA SER A 109 -14.45 -22.32 18.24
C SER A 109 -14.09 -23.26 19.40
N TYR A 110 -12.79 -23.49 19.65
CA TYR A 110 -12.31 -24.30 20.77
C TYR A 110 -12.66 -23.66 22.13
N LEU A 111 -12.45 -22.35 22.27
CA LEU A 111 -12.84 -21.61 23.48
C LEU A 111 -14.35 -21.60 23.68
N HIS A 112 -15.13 -21.48 22.60
CA HIS A 112 -16.58 -21.51 22.65
C HIS A 112 -17.12 -22.86 23.12
N GLN A 113 -16.56 -23.97 22.63
CA GLN A 113 -16.94 -25.32 23.09
C GLN A 113 -16.63 -25.53 24.57
N LYS A 114 -15.47 -25.07 25.04
CA LYS A 114 -15.10 -25.17 26.46
C LYS A 114 -16.06 -24.39 27.35
N LYS A 115 -16.48 -23.19 26.94
CA LYS A 115 -17.45 -22.39 27.68
C LYS A 115 -18.80 -23.10 27.81
N LEU A 116 -19.26 -23.74 26.72
CA LEU A 116 -20.52 -24.50 26.72
C LEU A 116 -20.47 -25.72 27.65
N GLN A 117 -19.36 -26.49 27.66
CA GLN A 117 -19.22 -27.63 28.56
C GLN A 117 -19.14 -27.23 30.03
N VAL A 118 -18.39 -26.16 30.36
CA VAL A 118 -18.27 -25.67 31.74
C VAL A 118 -19.63 -25.19 32.27
N SER A 119 -20.44 -24.53 31.43
CA SER A 119 -21.79 -24.12 31.82
C SER A 119 -22.73 -25.30 32.06
N ALA A 120 -22.66 -26.37 31.24
CA ALA A 120 -23.48 -27.57 31.45
C ALA A 120 -23.07 -28.35 32.71
N VAL A 121 -21.77 -28.56 32.93
CA VAL A 121 -21.24 -29.27 34.12
C VAL A 121 -21.53 -28.50 35.40
N SER A 122 -21.48 -27.16 35.37
CA SER A 122 -21.82 -26.34 36.54
C SER A 122 -23.27 -26.48 36.96
N GLN A 123 -24.21 -26.64 36.01
CA GLN A 123 -25.63 -26.82 36.32
C GLN A 123 -25.91 -28.19 36.93
N GLU A 124 -25.33 -29.26 36.38
CA GLU A 124 -25.47 -30.61 36.94
C GLU A 124 -24.86 -30.72 38.35
N MET A 125 -23.73 -30.04 38.59
CA MET A 125 -23.08 -30.01 39.90
C MET A 125 -23.92 -29.27 40.95
N GLU A 126 -24.61 -28.18 40.56
CA GLU A 126 -25.47 -27.40 41.46
C GLU A 126 -26.75 -28.19 41.85
N GLU A 127 -27.29 -28.96 40.91
CA GLU A 127 -28.41 -29.88 41.16
C GLU A 127 -27.99 -31.03 42.11
N LEU A 128 -26.81 -31.61 41.90
CA LEU A 128 -26.30 -32.70 42.74
C LEU A 128 -25.94 -32.24 44.16
N ILE A 129 -25.38 -31.03 44.31
CA ILE A 129 -25.14 -30.42 45.63
C ILE A 129 -26.48 -30.20 46.34
N THR A 130 -27.49 -29.66 45.64
CA THR A 130 -28.84 -29.44 46.20
C THR A 130 -29.48 -30.75 46.67
N TYR A 131 -29.33 -31.81 45.88
CA TYR A 131 -29.80 -33.15 46.26
C TYR A 131 -29.09 -33.67 47.53
N LEU A 132 -27.76 -33.56 47.60
CA LEU A 132 -26.98 -34.00 48.75
C LEU A 132 -27.24 -33.17 50.01
N THR A 133 -27.46 -31.85 49.89
CA THR A 133 -27.80 -30.99 51.04
C THR A 133 -29.22 -31.20 51.55
N ASN A 134 -30.15 -31.64 50.69
CA ASN A 134 -31.49 -32.03 51.14
C ASN A 134 -31.52 -33.43 51.76
N PHE A 135 -30.45 -34.21 51.57
CA PHE A 135 -30.23 -35.47 52.26
C PHE A 135 -29.57 -35.19 53.61
N ASP A 136 -30.30 -34.52 54.51
CA ASP A 136 -29.93 -34.49 55.93
C ASP A 136 -29.88 -35.94 56.43
N ILE A 137 -28.68 -36.47 56.68
CA ILE A 137 -28.47 -37.83 57.19
C ILE A 137 -28.87 -37.81 58.67
N PRO A 138 -30.02 -38.40 59.07
CA PRO A 138 -30.48 -38.34 60.46
C PRO A 138 -29.71 -39.33 61.36
N GLU A 139 -28.83 -40.16 60.81
CA GLU A 139 -28.25 -41.32 61.52
C GLU A 139 -26.89 -41.07 62.20
N LEU A 140 -26.44 -39.81 62.34
CA LEU A 140 -25.23 -39.50 63.12
C LEU A 140 -25.49 -38.76 64.44
N TYR A 141 -26.76 -38.71 64.88
CA TYR A 141 -27.16 -38.20 66.20
C TYR A 141 -28.03 -39.21 66.96
N GLN A 142 -27.53 -40.44 67.13
CA GLN A 142 -27.98 -41.36 68.18
C GLN A 142 -26.81 -42.19 68.69
#